data_AF-A0A1L9U440-F1
#
_entry.id   AF-A0A1L9U440-F1
#
_cell.length_a   1.000
_cell.length_b   1.000
_cell.length_c   1.000
_cell.angle_alpha   90.00
_cell.angle_beta   90.00
_cell.angle_gamma   90.00
#
_symmetry.space_group_name_H-M   'P 1'
#
loop_
_entity.id
_entity.type
_entity.pdbx_description
1 polymer ?
#
loop_
_entity_poly.entity_id
_entity_poly.type
_entity_poly.pdbx_seq_one_letter_code
_entity_poly.pdbx_strand_id
1 'polypeptide(L)'
;MWLLGKLTLATMLVASQAADINTQFWVEKATGPVTRSGQSGDLGGSCAPYMDVLGDLYLEAIDMAEVALEALNNYASNPVIRATLQTYMGIKPDGTEVSAAHTSQFNSIKETFNEVIKFAGKQYDSDRQPAFFCDGGWRWKTTMEYVKGKQTGRTVSEASGGRSSYMYYSPRLKVWAGLQDGCADTTTLGFTLVGPKSITICPAAWTWKRRKDSLKPWRDGTRAMRDGRPFYNAYSLPATFLHELIHLTSGNVITDKKVIVNGEQQTAYFPTNVAELAKVSVDDAILNADSYAWFATAMYLPAMDWSREIAGEYTGSKISSRAIGNVSSSSPEDNGLKRPSSYTSPTLADHEEEDEATTDYSL
;
A
#
# COMPACT_ATOMS: atom_id res chain seq x y z
N MET A 1 6.41 -37.89 -40.82
CA MET A 1 7.53 -36.99 -40.48
C MET A 1 6.92 -35.66 -40.05
N TRP A 2 6.97 -35.39 -38.75
CA TRP A 2 6.40 -34.21 -38.09
C TRP A 2 7.26 -32.96 -38.37
N LEU A 3 6.61 -31.83 -38.64
CA LEU A 3 7.20 -30.48 -38.54
C LEU A 3 6.10 -29.53 -38.06
N LEU A 4 5.83 -29.58 -36.75
CA LEU A 4 5.15 -28.50 -36.03
C LEU A 4 6.25 -27.59 -35.48
N GLY A 5 6.43 -26.46 -36.17
CA GLY A 5 7.34 -25.39 -35.77
C GLY A 5 6.92 -24.83 -34.41
N LYS A 6 7.88 -24.81 -33.49
CA LYS A 6 7.78 -24.20 -32.17
C LYS A 6 7.47 -22.72 -32.31
N LEU A 7 6.24 -22.33 -32.03
CA LEU A 7 5.89 -20.94 -31.74
C LEU A 7 6.62 -20.58 -30.44
N THR A 8 7.68 -19.77 -30.56
CA THR A 8 8.42 -19.25 -29.41
C THR A 8 7.51 -18.20 -28.78
N LEU A 9 6.86 -18.56 -27.67
CA LEU A 9 6.07 -17.66 -26.86
C LEU A 9 7.03 -16.57 -26.35
N ALA A 10 6.96 -15.38 -26.93
CA ALA A 10 7.66 -14.22 -26.42
C ALA A 10 7.13 -13.94 -25.01
N THR A 11 7.93 -14.23 -23.99
CA THR A 11 7.71 -13.78 -22.63
C THR A 11 7.74 -12.26 -22.67
N MET A 12 6.58 -11.61 -22.81
CA MET A 12 6.49 -10.16 -22.71
C MET A 12 6.95 -9.78 -21.30
N LEU A 13 8.00 -8.97 -21.23
CA LEU A 13 8.38 -8.23 -20.02
C LEU A 13 7.23 -7.27 -19.70
N VAL A 14 6.24 -7.72 -18.93
CA VAL A 14 5.19 -6.84 -18.42
C VAL A 14 5.78 -6.13 -17.20
N ALA A 15 6.57 -5.09 -17.44
CA ALA A 15 6.78 -4.06 -16.42
C ALA A 15 5.42 -3.40 -16.13
N SER A 16 5.16 -3.05 -14.87
CA SER A 16 3.97 -2.29 -14.51
C SER A 16 3.86 -1.05 -15.41
N GLN A 17 2.69 -0.85 -16.03
CA GLN A 17 2.42 0.33 -16.87
C GLN A 17 2.03 1.57 -16.05
N ALA A 18 2.22 1.52 -14.73
CA ALA A 18 1.91 2.61 -13.82
C ALA A 18 2.75 3.86 -14.13
N ALA A 19 2.11 5.02 -14.08
CA ALA A 19 2.85 6.28 -14.07
C ALA A 19 3.59 6.47 -12.74
N ASP A 20 4.62 7.32 -12.69
CA ASP A 20 5.31 7.66 -11.44
C ASP A 20 4.35 8.30 -10.41
N ILE A 21 4.66 8.17 -9.12
CA ILE A 21 3.85 8.72 -8.03
C ILE A 21 3.56 10.22 -8.21
N ASN A 22 4.50 11.00 -8.75
CA ASN A 22 4.31 12.44 -8.98
C ASN A 22 3.37 12.78 -10.15
N THR A 23 3.05 11.78 -10.98
CA THR A 23 2.03 11.90 -12.04
C THR A 23 0.65 11.56 -11.52
N GLN A 24 0.56 10.76 -10.46
CA GLN A 24 -0.70 10.29 -9.87
C GLN A 24 -1.12 11.09 -8.65
N PHE A 25 -0.16 11.63 -7.91
CA PHE A 25 -0.37 12.38 -6.70
C PHE A 25 0.34 13.74 -6.72
N TRP A 26 -0.30 14.71 -6.08
CA TRP A 26 0.41 15.88 -5.59
C TRP A 26 1.17 15.51 -4.31
N VAL A 27 2.46 15.23 -4.45
CA VAL A 27 3.35 14.87 -3.33
C VAL A 27 3.90 16.14 -2.67
N GLU A 28 3.77 16.26 -1.35
CA GLU A 28 4.36 17.38 -0.60
C GLU A 28 5.88 17.18 -0.42
N LYS A 29 6.68 17.98 -1.14
CA LYS A 29 8.14 17.85 -1.21
C LYS A 29 8.89 18.87 -0.35
N ALA A 30 8.20 19.89 0.18
CA ALA A 30 8.88 21.03 0.77
C ALA A 30 9.59 20.64 2.07
N THR A 31 10.90 20.85 2.10
CA THR A 31 11.72 20.95 3.32
C THR A 31 12.16 22.39 3.46
N GLY A 32 11.37 23.22 4.15
CA GLY A 32 11.73 24.62 4.32
C GLY A 32 10.53 25.54 4.52
N PRO A 33 10.77 26.83 4.87
CA PRO A 33 9.76 27.73 5.39
C PRO A 33 8.82 28.21 4.28
N VAL A 34 7.84 27.41 3.90
CA VAL A 34 6.70 27.88 3.10
C VAL A 34 5.72 28.57 4.05
N THR A 35 6.09 29.80 4.43
CA THR A 35 5.45 30.72 5.39
C THR A 35 5.28 30.16 6.82
N ARG A 36 5.92 30.77 7.82
CA ARG A 36 5.76 30.43 9.25
C ARG A 36 4.56 31.18 9.83
N SER A 37 3.57 30.50 10.39
CA SER A 37 2.56 31.13 11.25
C SER A 37 1.98 30.17 12.29
N GLY A 38 2.87 29.40 12.93
CA GLY A 38 2.63 28.74 14.22
C GLY A 38 3.91 28.92 15.03
N GLN A 39 3.81 29.26 16.31
CA GLN A 39 4.96 29.60 17.16
C GLN A 39 5.97 28.44 17.37
N SER A 40 5.73 27.25 16.81
CA SER A 40 6.49 26.02 17.07
C SER A 40 7.04 25.32 15.82
N GLY A 41 7.51 26.07 14.82
CA GLY A 41 8.62 25.66 13.95
C GLY A 41 8.42 24.56 12.88
N ASP A 42 7.62 23.53 13.10
CA ASP A 42 7.64 22.34 12.25
C ASP A 42 6.42 22.29 11.32
N LEU A 43 6.69 22.25 10.01
CA LEU A 43 5.72 21.90 8.98
C LEU A 43 5.64 20.37 8.93
N GLY A 44 4.45 19.79 9.07
CA GLY A 44 4.27 18.37 8.80
C GLY A 44 3.63 18.13 7.42
N GLY A 45 3.54 16.86 7.05
CA GLY A 45 3.04 16.34 5.78
C GLY A 45 4.12 16.05 4.76
N SER A 46 5.33 16.59 4.97
CA SER A 46 6.41 16.51 4.01
C SER A 46 6.88 15.09 3.83
N CYS A 47 7.13 14.73 2.58
CA CYS A 47 7.67 13.43 2.21
C CYS A 47 9.20 13.39 2.16
N ALA A 48 9.88 14.49 2.47
CA ALA A 48 11.29 14.39 2.78
C ALA A 48 11.48 13.76 4.18
N PRO A 49 12.44 12.85 4.35
CA PRO A 49 13.53 12.51 3.42
C PRO A 49 13.22 11.38 2.42
N TYR A 50 12.03 10.77 2.45
CA TYR A 50 11.66 9.55 1.70
C TYR A 50 11.43 9.75 0.19
N MET A 51 11.68 10.94 -0.35
CA MET A 51 11.35 11.30 -1.73
C MET A 51 11.98 10.38 -2.79
N ASP A 52 13.12 9.78 -2.48
CA ASP A 52 13.85 8.87 -3.36
C ASP A 52 13.27 7.46 -3.43
N VAL A 53 12.55 7.02 -2.38
CA VAL A 53 11.95 5.68 -2.31
C VAL A 53 10.46 5.66 -2.65
N LEU A 54 9.78 6.81 -2.61
CA LEU A 54 8.32 6.87 -2.81
C LEU A 54 7.83 6.34 -4.15
N GLY A 55 8.56 6.64 -5.23
CA GLY A 55 8.21 6.13 -6.56
C GLY A 55 8.25 4.60 -6.59
N ASP A 56 9.31 4.01 -6.05
CA ASP A 56 9.49 2.55 -6.00
C ASP A 56 8.45 1.87 -5.11
N LEU A 57 8.10 2.47 -3.97
CA LEU A 57 7.05 1.98 -3.07
C LEU A 57 5.69 1.95 -3.76
N TYR A 58 5.33 3.04 -4.43
CA TYR A 58 4.07 3.15 -5.16
C TYR A 58 4.01 2.14 -6.32
N LEU A 59 5.05 2.08 -7.14
CA LEU A 59 5.11 1.15 -8.27
C LEU A 59 5.07 -0.32 -7.82
N GLU A 60 5.71 -0.65 -6.71
CA GLU A 60 5.63 -1.98 -6.13
C GLU A 60 4.23 -2.32 -5.62
N ALA A 61 3.52 -1.37 -4.98
CA ALA A 61 2.14 -1.55 -4.57
C ALA A 61 1.21 -1.82 -5.76
N ILE A 62 1.42 -1.13 -6.90
CA ILE A 62 0.67 -1.41 -8.13
C ILE A 62 1.01 -2.80 -8.69
N ASP A 63 2.28 -3.18 -8.74
CA ASP A 63 2.66 -4.50 -9.24
C ASP A 63 2.14 -5.64 -8.32
N MET A 64 2.04 -5.41 -7.00
CA MET A 64 1.34 -6.32 -6.08
C MET A 64 -0.13 -6.50 -6.45
N ALA A 65 -0.85 -5.42 -6.76
CA ALA A 65 -2.24 -5.47 -7.21
C ALA A 65 -2.37 -6.21 -8.56
N GLU A 66 -1.44 -5.98 -9.48
CA GLU A 66 -1.42 -6.67 -10.77
C GLU A 66 -1.15 -8.18 -10.66
N VAL A 67 -0.19 -8.57 -9.81
CA VAL A 67 0.08 -9.99 -9.50
C VAL A 67 -1.12 -10.65 -8.83
N ALA A 68 -1.80 -9.94 -7.91
CA ALA A 68 -3.02 -10.44 -7.28
C ALA A 68 -4.15 -10.67 -8.31
N LEU A 69 -4.36 -9.72 -9.23
CA LEU A 69 -5.36 -9.85 -10.30
C LEU A 69 -5.03 -11.01 -11.25
N GLU A 70 -3.76 -11.16 -11.63
CA GLU A 70 -3.32 -12.30 -12.44
C GLU A 70 -3.54 -13.62 -11.72
N ALA A 71 -3.22 -13.69 -10.42
CA ALA A 71 -3.47 -14.86 -9.60
C ALA A 71 -4.97 -15.22 -9.59
N LEU A 72 -5.86 -14.25 -9.39
CA LEU A 72 -7.31 -14.46 -9.46
C LEU A 72 -7.75 -14.97 -10.84
N ASN A 73 -7.14 -14.51 -11.92
CA ASN A 73 -7.41 -15.05 -13.26
C ASN A 73 -6.92 -16.50 -13.44
N ASN A 74 -5.89 -16.89 -12.69
CA ASN A 74 -5.33 -18.24 -12.67
C ASN A 74 -5.94 -19.15 -11.58
N TYR A 75 -6.97 -18.69 -10.86
CA TYR A 75 -7.58 -19.35 -9.70
C TYR A 75 -7.85 -20.86 -9.91
N ALA A 76 -8.40 -21.24 -11.07
CA ALA A 76 -8.73 -22.63 -11.35
C ALA A 76 -7.51 -23.55 -11.44
N SER A 77 -6.38 -23.00 -11.89
CA SER A 77 -5.16 -23.76 -12.15
C SER A 77 -4.27 -23.97 -10.92
N ASN A 78 -4.43 -23.16 -9.87
CA ASN A 78 -3.49 -23.17 -8.74
C ASN A 78 -4.20 -23.33 -7.37
N PRO A 79 -3.95 -24.44 -6.64
CA PRO A 79 -4.59 -24.69 -5.33
C PRO A 79 -4.18 -23.69 -4.23
N VAL A 80 -2.97 -23.12 -4.30
CA VAL A 80 -2.53 -22.12 -3.30
C VAL A 80 -3.37 -20.85 -3.44
N ILE A 81 -3.64 -20.40 -4.66
CA ILE A 81 -4.49 -19.22 -4.89
C ILE A 81 -5.87 -19.44 -4.26
N ARG A 82 -6.45 -20.64 -4.44
CA ARG A 82 -7.75 -20.99 -3.84
C ARG A 82 -7.70 -21.00 -2.32
N ALA A 83 -6.69 -21.63 -1.74
CA ALA A 83 -6.51 -21.69 -0.30
C ALA A 83 -6.28 -20.29 0.31
N THR A 84 -5.41 -19.48 -0.29
CA THR A 84 -5.13 -18.11 0.15
C THR A 84 -6.35 -17.21 0.02
N LEU A 85 -7.13 -17.34 -1.05
CA LEU A 85 -8.36 -16.57 -1.20
C LEU A 85 -9.42 -16.97 -0.16
N GLN A 86 -9.53 -18.26 0.14
CA GLN A 86 -10.38 -18.72 1.24
C GLN A 86 -9.92 -18.13 2.58
N THR A 87 -8.62 -18.12 2.84
CA THR A 87 -8.05 -17.61 4.11
C THR A 87 -8.29 -16.13 4.30
N TYR A 88 -8.02 -15.29 3.29
CA TYR A 88 -8.06 -13.82 3.49
C TYR A 88 -9.35 -13.16 3.02
N MET A 89 -10.17 -13.84 2.21
CA MET A 89 -11.44 -13.29 1.69
C MET A 89 -12.66 -14.17 2.02
N GLY A 90 -12.47 -15.36 2.59
CA GLY A 90 -13.56 -16.29 2.93
C GLY A 90 -14.19 -17.00 1.73
N ILE A 91 -13.68 -16.76 0.51
CA ILE A 91 -14.19 -17.34 -0.73
C ILE A 91 -13.82 -18.82 -0.81
N LYS A 92 -14.80 -19.68 -0.55
CA LYS A 92 -14.61 -21.14 -0.56
C LYS A 92 -14.50 -21.69 -1.99
N PRO A 93 -13.54 -22.60 -2.25
CA PRO A 93 -13.49 -23.31 -3.51
C PRO A 93 -14.60 -24.36 -3.64
N ASP A 94 -15.02 -24.60 -4.88
CA ASP A 94 -15.83 -25.74 -5.29
C ASP A 94 -15.06 -26.52 -6.35
N GLY A 95 -14.24 -27.47 -5.90
CA GLY A 95 -13.23 -28.13 -6.74
C GLY A 95 -12.18 -27.15 -7.26
N THR A 96 -12.15 -26.94 -8.57
CA THR A 96 -11.30 -25.94 -9.25
C THR A 96 -12.02 -24.63 -9.51
N GLU A 97 -13.31 -24.53 -9.20
CA GLU A 97 -14.11 -23.33 -9.44
C GLU A 97 -14.37 -22.57 -8.13
N VAL A 98 -14.92 -21.37 -8.27
CA VAL A 98 -15.47 -20.62 -7.13
C VAL A 98 -16.86 -21.15 -6.89
N SER A 99 -17.25 -21.35 -5.64
CA SER A 99 -18.61 -21.78 -5.34
C SER A 99 -19.63 -20.78 -5.90
N ALA A 100 -20.75 -21.27 -6.43
CA ALA A 100 -21.76 -20.42 -7.07
C ALA A 100 -22.27 -19.29 -6.15
N ALA A 101 -22.27 -19.52 -4.83
CA ALA A 101 -22.65 -18.55 -3.81
C ALA A 101 -21.68 -17.37 -3.68
N HIS A 102 -20.44 -17.49 -4.16
CA HIS A 102 -19.39 -16.48 -4.01
C HIS A 102 -18.94 -15.85 -5.34
N THR A 103 -19.57 -16.19 -6.47
CA THR A 103 -19.18 -15.69 -7.80
C THR A 103 -19.22 -14.16 -7.87
N SER A 104 -20.24 -13.52 -7.28
CA SER A 104 -20.34 -12.05 -7.21
C SER A 104 -19.21 -11.43 -6.41
N GLN A 105 -18.92 -11.97 -5.23
CA GLN A 105 -17.85 -11.49 -4.36
C GLN A 105 -16.49 -11.67 -5.03
N PHE A 106 -16.26 -12.81 -5.69
CA PHE A 106 -15.03 -13.07 -6.44
C PHE A 106 -14.81 -12.04 -7.56
N ASN A 107 -15.85 -11.70 -8.32
CA ASN A 107 -15.75 -10.67 -9.35
C ASN A 107 -15.51 -9.28 -8.75
N SER A 108 -16.16 -8.94 -7.64
CA SER A 108 -15.92 -7.68 -6.91
C SER A 108 -14.46 -7.54 -6.44
N ILE A 109 -13.85 -8.63 -5.96
CA ILE A 109 -12.43 -8.63 -5.57
C ILE A 109 -11.54 -8.32 -6.78
N LYS A 110 -11.80 -8.96 -7.93
CA LYS A 110 -11.07 -8.69 -9.18
C LYS A 110 -11.25 -7.25 -9.65
N GLU A 111 -12.47 -6.73 -9.57
CA GLU A 111 -12.78 -5.35 -9.93
C GLU A 111 -12.04 -4.35 -9.03
N THR A 112 -11.92 -4.63 -7.73
CA THR A 112 -11.18 -3.79 -6.78
C THR A 112 -9.70 -3.68 -7.16
N PHE A 113 -9.01 -4.78 -7.41
CA PHE A 113 -7.62 -4.73 -7.89
C PHE A 113 -7.51 -4.01 -9.24
N ASN A 114 -8.46 -4.26 -10.14
CA ASN A 114 -8.50 -3.60 -11.44
C ASN A 114 -8.70 -2.07 -11.32
N GLU A 115 -9.47 -1.57 -10.35
CA GLU A 115 -9.61 -0.13 -10.12
C GLU A 115 -8.32 0.51 -9.59
N VAL A 116 -7.54 -0.19 -8.76
CA VAL A 116 -6.19 0.25 -8.35
C VAL A 116 -5.25 0.35 -9.57
N ILE A 117 -5.27 -0.67 -10.43
CA ILE A 117 -4.44 -0.70 -11.65
C ILE A 117 -4.87 0.40 -12.62
N LYS A 118 -6.17 0.60 -12.83
CA LYS A 118 -6.70 1.69 -13.65
C LYS A 118 -6.33 3.05 -13.09
N PHE A 119 -6.37 3.22 -11.77
CA PHE A 119 -5.94 4.46 -11.11
C PHE A 119 -4.51 4.81 -11.51
N ALA A 120 -3.59 3.83 -11.50
CA ALA A 120 -2.19 4.04 -11.88
C ALA A 120 -1.96 4.47 -13.34
N GLY A 121 -2.92 4.21 -14.23
CA GLY A 121 -2.89 4.60 -15.65
C GLY A 121 -3.70 5.86 -15.98
N LYS A 122 -4.41 6.45 -15.02
CA LYS A 122 -5.20 7.66 -15.27
C LYS A 122 -4.28 8.86 -15.50
N GLN A 123 -4.58 9.64 -16.54
CA GLN A 123 -4.03 10.98 -16.70
C GLN A 123 -5.04 11.95 -16.09
N TYR A 124 -4.57 12.81 -15.19
CA TYR A 124 -5.41 13.84 -14.58
C TYR A 124 -5.19 15.17 -15.29
N ASP A 125 -6.26 15.72 -15.88
CA ASP A 125 -6.26 16.98 -16.65
C ASP A 125 -6.20 18.26 -15.80
N SER A 126 -6.02 18.18 -14.48
CA SER A 126 -6.13 19.35 -13.61
C SER A 126 -5.18 19.33 -12.42
N ASP A 127 -4.89 20.54 -11.91
CA ASP A 127 -4.14 20.90 -10.70
C ASP A 127 -4.68 20.28 -9.37
N ARG A 128 -5.50 19.23 -9.44
CA ARG A 128 -6.30 18.64 -8.35
C ARG A 128 -6.17 17.12 -8.28
N GLN A 129 -4.96 16.60 -8.47
CA GLN A 129 -4.65 15.20 -8.21
C GLN A 129 -4.83 14.88 -6.72
N PRO A 130 -5.14 13.61 -6.34
CA PRO A 130 -5.13 13.25 -4.93
C PRO A 130 -3.79 13.64 -4.29
N ALA A 131 -3.83 14.12 -3.07
CA ALA A 131 -2.61 14.53 -2.37
C ALA A 131 -1.95 13.33 -1.68
N PHE A 132 -0.63 13.35 -1.56
CA PHE A 132 0.13 12.35 -0.83
C PHE A 132 1.04 13.00 0.21
N PHE A 133 0.97 12.49 1.44
CA PHE A 133 1.72 12.98 2.60
C PHE A 133 2.44 11.84 3.32
N CYS A 134 3.53 12.16 4.01
CA CYS A 134 4.32 11.18 4.76
C CYS A 134 4.31 11.41 6.29
N ASP A 135 3.48 12.33 6.78
CA ASP A 135 3.09 12.40 8.20
C ASP A 135 1.76 13.16 8.38
N GLY A 136 1.13 13.03 9.56
CA GLY A 136 -0.17 13.66 9.88
C GLY A 136 -0.11 15.12 10.36
N GLY A 137 1.07 15.73 10.33
CA GLY A 137 1.33 17.11 10.68
C GLY A 137 1.10 18.08 9.53
N TRP A 138 0.58 17.61 8.38
CA TRP A 138 0.12 18.50 7.31
C TRP A 138 -0.88 19.51 7.87
N ARG A 139 -0.49 20.79 7.78
CA ARG A 139 -1.36 21.93 8.03
C ARG A 139 -1.51 22.64 6.70
N TRP A 140 -2.60 22.38 5.97
CA TRP A 140 -2.82 23.16 4.75
C TRP A 140 -3.05 24.61 5.13
N LYS A 141 -2.17 25.48 4.66
CA LYS A 141 -2.30 26.90 4.86
C LYS A 141 -3.38 27.42 3.93
N THR A 142 -4.46 27.88 4.53
CA THR A 142 -5.18 29.06 4.05
C THR A 142 -4.15 30.16 3.79
N THR A 143 -3.91 30.54 2.54
CA THR A 143 -3.15 31.74 2.22
C THR A 143 -3.81 32.90 2.95
N MET A 144 -3.06 33.55 3.85
CA MET A 144 -3.57 34.69 4.59
C MET A 144 -3.43 35.93 3.72
N GLU A 145 -4.41 36.81 3.74
CA GLU A 145 -4.31 38.10 3.06
C GLU A 145 -3.25 38.96 3.77
N TYR A 146 -2.39 39.59 2.97
CA TYR A 146 -1.43 40.60 3.42
C TYR A 146 -1.77 41.95 2.82
N VAL A 147 -1.87 42.97 3.67
CA VAL A 147 -2.07 44.36 3.25
C VAL A 147 -0.90 45.17 3.75
N LYS A 148 -0.17 45.81 2.82
CA LYS A 148 1.03 46.62 3.12
C LYS A 148 2.07 45.85 3.94
N GLY A 149 2.28 44.58 3.61
CA GLY A 149 3.25 43.70 4.27
C GLY A 149 2.81 43.17 5.64
N LYS A 150 1.59 43.45 6.10
CA LYS A 150 1.06 42.91 7.37
C LYS A 150 -0.08 41.92 7.11
N GLN A 151 -0.04 40.78 7.81
CA GLN A 151 -1.09 39.77 7.76
C GLN A 151 -2.39 40.33 8.37
N THR A 152 -3.52 40.18 7.67
CA THR A 152 -4.80 40.80 8.10
C THR A 152 -5.65 39.90 9.01
N GLY A 153 -5.25 38.64 9.20
CA GLY A 153 -6.06 37.65 9.93
C GLY A 153 -7.21 37.06 9.11
N ARG A 154 -7.45 37.57 7.90
CA ARG A 154 -8.39 37.00 6.93
C ARG A 154 -7.68 36.07 5.96
N THR A 155 -8.38 35.07 5.48
CA THR A 155 -7.91 34.22 4.38
C THR A 155 -8.04 34.98 3.05
N VAL A 156 -7.22 34.66 2.05
CA VAL A 156 -7.33 35.24 0.70
C VAL A 156 -8.69 34.94 0.07
N SER A 157 -9.33 33.82 0.43
CA SER A 157 -10.70 33.54 0.01
C SER A 157 -11.74 34.45 0.66
N GLU A 158 -11.65 34.68 1.98
CA GLU A 158 -12.56 35.61 2.65
C GLU A 158 -12.39 37.03 2.09
N ALA A 159 -11.15 37.46 1.87
CA ALA A 159 -10.83 38.75 1.27
C ALA A 159 -11.32 38.88 -0.18
N SER A 160 -11.33 37.79 -0.95
CA SER A 160 -11.80 37.76 -2.34
C SER A 160 -13.30 37.46 -2.49
N GLY A 161 -14.05 37.32 -1.38
CA GLY A 161 -15.47 36.94 -1.42
C GLY A 161 -15.70 35.57 -2.06
N GLY A 162 -14.74 34.64 -1.91
CA GLY A 162 -14.78 33.30 -2.50
C GLY A 162 -14.34 33.21 -3.96
N ARG A 163 -13.82 34.31 -4.56
CA ARG A 163 -13.42 34.34 -5.98
C ARG A 163 -12.02 33.81 -6.26
N SER A 164 -11.12 33.80 -5.27
CA SER A 164 -9.81 33.15 -5.46
C SER A 164 -9.97 31.64 -5.33
N SER A 165 -9.65 30.90 -6.39
CA SER A 165 -9.64 29.43 -6.44
C SER A 165 -8.50 28.79 -5.62
N TYR A 166 -7.64 29.58 -4.98
CA TYR A 166 -6.57 29.12 -4.10
C TYR A 166 -7.09 28.84 -2.68
N MET A 167 -7.91 27.81 -2.51
CA MET A 167 -8.17 27.16 -1.21
C MET A 167 -8.34 25.65 -1.46
N TYR A 168 -8.06 24.74 -0.54
CA TYR A 168 -8.67 24.59 0.79
C TYR A 168 -7.83 23.65 1.70
N TYR A 169 -8.32 23.38 2.93
CA TYR A 169 -7.96 22.29 3.89
C TYR A 169 -7.28 22.67 5.22
N SER A 170 -7.79 23.70 5.90
CA SER A 170 -7.37 24.03 7.28
C SER A 170 -7.69 22.93 8.32
N PRO A 171 -7.14 23.03 9.54
CA PRO A 171 -7.47 22.15 10.68
C PRO A 171 -8.96 22.09 11.05
N ARG A 172 -9.81 23.02 10.56
CA ARG A 172 -11.28 22.92 10.75
C ARG A 172 -11.90 21.76 9.98
N LEU A 173 -11.23 21.23 8.96
CA LEU A 173 -11.69 20.04 8.24
C LEU A 173 -11.64 18.78 9.12
N LYS A 174 -10.66 18.66 10.03
CA LYS A 174 -10.58 17.56 11.01
C LYS A 174 -11.85 17.48 11.86
N VAL A 175 -12.37 18.63 12.29
CA VAL A 175 -13.58 18.74 13.11
C VAL A 175 -14.86 18.55 12.27
N TRP A 176 -14.91 19.05 11.03
CA TRP A 176 -16.09 18.97 10.17
C TRP A 176 -16.32 17.58 9.54
N ALA A 177 -15.25 16.85 9.25
CA ALA A 177 -15.32 15.53 8.64
C ALA A 177 -15.41 14.38 9.67
N GLY A 178 -15.53 14.70 10.97
CA GLY A 178 -15.54 13.69 12.03
C GLY A 178 -14.30 12.80 12.06
N LEU A 179 -13.19 13.30 11.51
CA LEU A 179 -11.98 12.51 11.28
C LEU A 179 -11.31 12.26 12.62
N GLN A 180 -11.16 10.97 12.94
CA GLN A 180 -10.22 10.49 13.93
C GLN A 180 -8.84 11.11 13.68
N ASP A 181 -8.00 11.14 14.69
CA ASP A 181 -6.79 11.96 14.75
C ASP A 181 -5.67 11.59 13.75
N GLY A 182 -5.96 11.01 12.59
CA GLY A 182 -5.04 10.78 11.47
C GLY A 182 -3.85 9.92 11.87
N CYS A 183 -2.75 10.56 12.28
CA CYS A 183 -1.55 9.90 12.82
C CYS A 183 -1.32 10.16 14.33
N ALA A 184 -2.33 10.56 15.11
CA ALA A 184 -2.09 10.87 16.53
C ALA A 184 -1.97 9.63 17.41
N ASP A 185 -2.54 8.49 16.98
CA ASP A 185 -2.12 7.22 17.53
C ASP A 185 -0.74 6.89 16.96
N THR A 186 0.22 6.65 17.86
CA THR A 186 1.60 6.31 17.51
C THR A 186 1.75 4.99 16.77
N THR A 187 0.68 4.21 16.65
CA THR A 187 0.63 2.92 15.95
C THR A 187 -0.05 2.99 14.59
N THR A 188 -0.74 4.09 14.25
CA THR A 188 -1.36 4.24 12.92
C THR A 188 -0.29 4.31 11.84
N LEU A 189 -0.41 3.45 10.83
CA LEU A 189 0.56 3.33 9.73
C LEU A 189 0.21 4.24 8.54
N GLY A 190 -1.07 4.48 8.31
CA GLY A 190 -1.56 5.36 7.26
C GLY A 190 -3.04 5.68 7.45
N PHE A 191 -3.54 6.61 6.65
CA PHE A 191 -4.97 6.84 6.49
C PHE A 191 -5.30 7.50 5.15
N THR A 192 -6.53 7.30 4.71
CA THR A 192 -7.07 7.87 3.48
C THR A 192 -8.26 8.80 3.74
N LEU A 193 -8.28 9.92 3.02
CA LEU A 193 -9.42 10.81 2.91
C LEU A 193 -10.02 10.69 1.51
N VAL A 194 -11.34 10.62 1.42
CA VAL A 194 -12.08 10.62 0.13
C VAL A 194 -12.62 11.99 -0.26
N GLY A 195 -12.55 12.96 0.65
CA GLY A 195 -12.93 14.36 0.43
C GLY A 195 -12.25 15.30 1.44
N PRO A 196 -11.12 15.97 1.08
CA PRO A 196 -10.35 15.83 -0.17
C PRO A 196 -9.78 14.43 -0.36
N LYS A 197 -9.50 14.06 -1.61
CA LYS A 197 -8.83 12.81 -1.92
C LYS A 197 -7.36 12.89 -1.53
N SER A 198 -6.94 12.13 -0.52
CA SER A 198 -5.52 12.08 -0.12
C SER A 198 -5.17 10.81 0.62
N ILE A 199 -3.92 10.39 0.49
CA ILE A 199 -3.31 9.36 1.33
C ILE A 199 -2.26 10.02 2.21
N THR A 200 -2.22 9.64 3.48
CA THR A 200 -1.12 9.99 4.40
C THR A 200 -0.52 8.71 4.94
N ILE A 201 0.78 8.49 4.73
CA ILE A 201 1.52 7.45 5.45
C ILE A 201 2.06 8.10 6.72
N CYS A 202 1.83 7.48 7.87
CA CYS A 202 2.15 8.04 9.17
C CYS A 202 3.58 7.72 9.62
N PRO A 203 4.16 8.50 10.57
CA PRO A 203 5.51 8.25 11.10
C PRO A 203 5.77 6.83 11.59
N ALA A 204 4.74 6.15 12.13
CA ALA A 204 4.87 4.78 12.63
C ALA A 204 5.28 3.79 11.51
N ALA A 205 4.72 3.92 10.31
CA ALA A 205 5.09 3.08 9.17
C ALA A 205 6.57 3.22 8.80
N TRP A 206 7.11 4.43 8.87
CA TRP A 206 8.52 4.73 8.55
C TRP A 206 9.51 4.39 9.66
N THR A 207 9.04 4.14 10.88
CA THR A 207 9.92 3.93 12.05
C THR A 207 9.80 2.52 12.61
N TRP A 208 8.84 1.73 12.14
CA TRP A 208 8.67 0.36 12.59
C TRP A 208 9.92 -0.48 12.26
N LYS A 209 10.55 -1.02 13.31
CA LYS A 209 11.81 -1.78 13.26
C LYS A 209 11.76 -3.02 12.36
N ARG A 210 10.60 -3.66 12.21
CA ARG A 210 10.44 -4.91 11.43
C ARG A 210 9.92 -4.67 10.00
N ARG A 211 9.76 -3.41 9.59
CA ARG A 211 9.24 -3.09 8.26
C ARG A 211 10.17 -3.55 7.16
N LYS A 212 9.60 -3.91 6.02
CA LYS A 212 10.32 -4.05 4.76
C LYS A 212 10.00 -2.85 3.89
N ASP A 213 11.02 -2.13 3.45
CA ASP A 213 10.86 -1.04 2.50
C ASP A 213 10.54 -1.58 1.09
N SER A 214 10.79 -2.87 0.82
CA SER A 214 10.40 -3.56 -0.42
C SER A 214 10.29 -5.06 -0.17
N LEU A 215 9.40 -5.75 -0.90
CA LEU A 215 9.32 -7.21 -0.94
C LEU A 215 10.06 -7.82 -2.15
N LYS A 216 10.55 -7.01 -3.09
CA LYS A 216 11.30 -7.45 -4.28
C LYS A 216 12.41 -8.46 -3.97
N PRO A 217 13.28 -8.27 -2.94
CA PRO A 217 14.36 -9.23 -2.66
C PRO A 217 13.84 -10.62 -2.24
N TRP A 218 12.66 -10.71 -1.63
CA TRP A 218 12.05 -11.99 -1.28
C TRP A 218 11.28 -12.60 -2.44
N ARG A 219 10.67 -11.76 -3.28
CA ARG A 219 9.99 -12.19 -4.50
C ARG A 219 10.97 -12.77 -5.51
N ASP A 220 12.17 -12.19 -5.64
CA ASP A 220 13.18 -12.62 -6.60
C ASP A 220 14.14 -13.71 -6.09
N GLY A 221 14.02 -14.08 -4.82
CA GLY A 221 14.85 -15.11 -4.18
C GLY A 221 16.23 -14.63 -3.77
N THR A 222 16.56 -13.34 -3.92
CA THR A 222 17.79 -12.74 -3.37
C THR A 222 17.83 -12.86 -1.85
N ARG A 223 16.67 -12.82 -1.19
CA ARG A 223 16.46 -13.13 0.22
C ARG A 223 15.47 -14.28 0.35
N ALA A 224 15.73 -15.20 1.27
CA ALA A 224 14.81 -16.28 1.59
C ALA A 224 13.92 -15.88 2.78
N MET A 225 12.62 -16.16 2.68
CA MET A 225 11.79 -16.33 3.88
C MET A 225 11.94 -17.77 4.35
N ARG A 226 12.10 -17.99 5.66
CA ARG A 226 12.24 -19.34 6.21
C ARG A 226 10.85 -19.96 6.40
N ASP A 227 10.74 -21.26 6.18
CA ASP A 227 9.56 -22.06 6.48
C ASP A 227 9.11 -21.89 7.95
N GLY A 228 7.81 -21.95 8.20
CA GLY A 228 7.20 -21.81 9.52
C GLY A 228 7.20 -20.38 10.08
N ARG A 229 7.71 -19.38 9.37
CA ARG A 229 7.67 -17.99 9.84
C ARG A 229 6.26 -17.41 9.72
N PRO A 230 5.77 -16.67 10.73
CA PRO A 230 4.46 -16.02 10.65
C PRO A 230 4.36 -15.06 9.46
N PHE A 231 3.19 -14.99 8.84
CA PHE A 231 3.00 -14.15 7.64
C PHE A 231 3.12 -12.66 7.92
N TYR A 232 2.88 -12.20 9.15
CA TYR A 232 3.10 -10.79 9.52
C TYR A 232 4.57 -10.35 9.28
N ASN A 233 5.52 -11.29 9.23
CA ASN A 233 6.90 -10.98 8.87
C ASN A 233 7.04 -10.48 7.43
N ALA A 234 6.05 -10.68 6.56
CA ALA A 234 6.01 -10.11 5.23
C ALA A 234 5.44 -8.67 5.19
N TYR A 235 5.18 -8.06 6.35
CA TYR A 235 4.79 -6.64 6.43
C TYR A 235 5.77 -5.75 5.67
N SER A 236 5.22 -4.84 4.85
CA SER A 236 6.01 -3.96 4.00
C SER A 236 5.31 -2.63 3.72
N LEU A 237 6.09 -1.58 3.45
CA LEU A 237 5.57 -0.27 3.08
C LEU A 237 4.73 -0.30 1.79
N PRO A 238 5.10 -1.04 0.72
CA PRO A 238 4.22 -1.21 -0.44
C PRO A 238 2.85 -1.81 -0.10
N ALA A 239 2.78 -2.74 0.86
CA ALA A 239 1.52 -3.31 1.31
C ALA A 239 0.65 -2.28 2.06
N THR A 240 1.25 -1.45 2.92
CA THR A 240 0.55 -0.31 3.55
C THR A 240 0.07 0.68 2.49
N PHE A 241 0.88 0.97 1.47
CA PHE A 241 0.47 1.85 0.39
C PHE A 241 -0.71 1.27 -0.40
N LEU A 242 -0.67 -0.04 -0.71
CA LEU A 242 -1.76 -0.73 -1.38
C LEU A 242 -3.06 -0.69 -0.57
N HIS A 243 -2.99 -0.90 0.74
CA HIS A 243 -4.13 -0.76 1.66
C HIS A 243 -4.81 0.61 1.49
N GLU A 244 -4.03 1.70 1.56
CA GLU A 244 -4.57 3.05 1.41
C GLU A 244 -5.10 3.34 -0.01
N LEU A 245 -4.45 2.81 -1.04
CA LEU A 245 -4.94 2.91 -2.42
C LEU A 245 -6.33 2.30 -2.56
N ILE A 246 -6.60 1.19 -1.87
CA ILE A 246 -7.90 0.52 -1.93
C ILE A 246 -9.01 1.36 -1.31
N HIS A 247 -8.75 2.02 -0.18
CA HIS A 247 -9.67 3.03 0.36
C HIS A 247 -9.93 4.15 -0.67
N LEU A 248 -8.86 4.69 -1.26
CA LEU A 248 -8.93 5.82 -2.16
C LEU A 248 -9.73 5.50 -3.44
N THR A 249 -9.45 4.35 -4.07
CA THR A 249 -10.08 3.95 -5.34
C THR A 249 -11.49 3.43 -5.15
N SER A 250 -11.79 2.81 -4.01
CA SER A 250 -13.17 2.40 -3.67
C SER A 250 -14.04 3.56 -3.19
N GLY A 251 -13.46 4.72 -2.90
CA GLY A 251 -14.20 5.86 -2.32
C GLY A 251 -14.71 5.55 -0.90
N ASN A 252 -13.91 4.84 -0.10
CA ASN A 252 -14.23 4.37 1.26
C ASN A 252 -15.45 3.43 1.34
N VAL A 253 -15.82 2.77 0.24
CA VAL A 253 -16.75 1.63 0.30
C VAL A 253 -16.07 0.43 0.97
N ILE A 254 -14.79 0.23 0.68
CA ILE A 254 -13.91 -0.70 1.41
C ILE A 254 -13.29 0.08 2.55
N THR A 255 -13.47 -0.39 3.78
CA THR A 255 -13.15 0.30 5.04
C THR A 255 -12.28 -0.58 5.94
N ASP A 256 -11.90 -0.09 7.12
CA ASP A 256 -11.27 -0.92 8.15
C ASP A 256 -12.33 -1.64 8.97
N LYS A 257 -12.54 -2.91 8.65
CA LYS A 257 -13.57 -3.72 9.32
C LYS A 257 -13.07 -4.19 10.68
N LYS A 258 -14.02 -4.53 11.54
CA LYS A 258 -13.74 -5.05 12.87
C LYS A 258 -14.11 -6.52 12.98
N VAL A 259 -13.38 -7.25 13.80
CA VAL A 259 -13.59 -8.66 14.10
C VAL A 259 -13.49 -8.86 15.62
N ILE A 260 -14.18 -9.89 16.14
CA ILE A 260 -14.04 -10.27 17.55
C ILE A 260 -12.97 -11.35 17.64
N VAL A 261 -11.88 -11.06 18.34
CA VAL A 261 -10.78 -12.00 18.62
C VAL A 261 -10.65 -12.12 20.13
N ASN A 262 -10.66 -13.34 20.66
CA ASN A 262 -10.58 -13.61 22.11
C ASN A 262 -11.62 -12.84 22.96
N GLY A 263 -12.80 -12.57 22.39
CA GLY A 263 -13.89 -11.84 23.07
C GLY A 263 -13.80 -10.32 23.00
N GLU A 264 -12.77 -9.77 22.36
CA GLU A 264 -12.58 -8.33 22.20
C GLU A 264 -12.77 -7.91 20.75
N GLN A 265 -13.43 -6.76 20.55
CA GLN A 265 -13.58 -6.19 19.21
C GLN A 265 -12.28 -5.48 18.81
N GLN A 266 -11.63 -5.97 17.77
CA GLN A 266 -10.39 -5.42 17.21
C GLN A 266 -10.62 -5.01 15.75
N THR A 267 -9.82 -4.09 15.24
CA THR A 267 -9.78 -3.85 13.79
C THR A 267 -9.10 -5.04 13.12
N ALA A 268 -9.60 -5.45 11.95
CA ALA A 268 -9.10 -6.58 11.18
C ALA A 268 -7.82 -6.23 10.41
N TYR A 269 -6.80 -5.81 11.15
CA TYR A 269 -5.44 -5.57 10.66
C TYR A 269 -4.55 -6.78 10.91
N PHE A 270 -3.56 -6.96 10.04
CA PHE A 270 -2.63 -8.08 10.02
C PHE A 270 -3.27 -9.42 9.62
N PRO A 271 -2.46 -10.38 9.14
CA PRO A 271 -2.98 -11.59 8.50
C PRO A 271 -3.95 -12.38 9.37
N THR A 272 -3.70 -12.44 10.67
CA THR A 272 -4.48 -13.26 11.59
C THR A 272 -5.87 -12.70 11.85
N ASN A 273 -6.01 -11.39 12.10
CA ASN A 273 -7.33 -10.80 12.29
C ASN A 273 -8.10 -10.73 10.97
N VAL A 274 -7.40 -10.53 9.84
CA VAL A 274 -7.99 -10.66 8.50
C VAL A 274 -8.52 -12.06 8.25
N ALA A 275 -7.72 -13.10 8.56
CA ALA A 275 -8.13 -14.48 8.39
C ALA A 275 -9.31 -14.84 9.31
N GLU A 276 -9.34 -14.29 10.52
CA GLU A 276 -10.47 -14.46 11.42
C GLU A 276 -11.74 -13.75 10.89
N LEU A 277 -11.61 -12.53 10.35
CA LEU A 277 -12.71 -11.82 9.71
C LEU A 277 -13.31 -12.65 8.57
N ALA A 278 -12.46 -13.22 7.72
CA ALA A 278 -12.85 -14.07 6.60
C ALA A 278 -13.57 -15.37 7.03
N LYS A 279 -13.24 -15.92 8.20
CA LYS A 279 -13.96 -17.09 8.75
C LYS A 279 -15.37 -16.73 9.20
N VAL A 280 -15.56 -15.53 9.76
CA VAL A 280 -16.85 -15.11 10.34
C VAL A 280 -17.78 -14.41 9.35
N SER A 281 -17.23 -13.66 8.37
CA SER A 281 -18.01 -12.84 7.44
C SER A 281 -17.26 -12.62 6.13
N VAL A 282 -17.67 -13.33 5.07
CA VAL A 282 -17.18 -13.11 3.70
C VAL A 282 -17.47 -11.68 3.26
N ASP A 283 -18.68 -11.19 3.54
CA ASP A 283 -19.14 -9.87 3.10
C ASP A 283 -18.33 -8.73 3.76
N ASP A 284 -17.93 -8.88 5.03
CA ASP A 284 -17.03 -7.92 5.65
C ASP A 284 -15.58 -8.10 5.17
N ALA A 285 -15.11 -9.34 4.98
CA ALA A 285 -13.75 -9.58 4.51
C ALA A 285 -13.47 -8.92 3.15
N ILE A 286 -14.42 -8.98 2.21
CA ILE A 286 -14.28 -8.30 0.90
C ILE A 286 -14.45 -6.77 0.97
N LEU A 287 -14.95 -6.26 2.09
CA LEU A 287 -15.09 -4.83 2.38
C LEU A 287 -14.02 -4.33 3.36
N ASN A 288 -12.98 -5.14 3.63
CA ASN A 288 -11.85 -4.79 4.47
C ASN A 288 -10.58 -4.55 3.63
N ALA A 289 -9.97 -3.37 3.71
CA ALA A 289 -8.82 -3.02 2.88
C ALA A 289 -7.61 -3.94 3.13
N ASP A 290 -7.39 -4.32 4.40
CA ASP A 290 -6.25 -5.16 4.76
C ASP A 290 -6.36 -6.60 4.21
N SER A 291 -7.57 -7.08 3.96
CA SER A 291 -7.79 -8.37 3.28
C SER A 291 -7.13 -8.42 1.91
N TYR A 292 -7.23 -7.33 1.15
CA TYR A 292 -6.63 -7.22 -0.17
C TYR A 292 -5.12 -7.06 -0.08
N ALA A 293 -4.62 -6.24 0.85
CA ALA A 293 -3.19 -6.04 1.03
C ALA A 293 -2.47 -7.35 1.37
N TRP A 294 -3.03 -8.16 2.27
CA TRP A 294 -2.44 -9.46 2.63
C TRP A 294 -2.64 -10.53 1.56
N PHE A 295 -3.79 -10.57 0.88
CA PHE A 295 -3.96 -11.44 -0.28
C PHE A 295 -2.93 -11.11 -1.38
N ALA A 296 -2.75 -9.83 -1.69
CA ALA A 296 -1.77 -9.39 -2.69
C ALA A 296 -0.34 -9.70 -2.26
N THR A 297 0.00 -9.48 -0.99
CA THR A 297 1.31 -9.85 -0.41
C THR A 297 1.59 -11.33 -0.57
N ALA A 298 0.58 -12.19 -0.34
CA ALA A 298 0.74 -13.63 -0.45
C ALA A 298 0.99 -14.06 -1.90
N MET A 299 0.28 -13.46 -2.85
CA MET A 299 0.48 -13.75 -4.28
C MET A 299 1.82 -13.19 -4.81
N TYR A 300 2.28 -12.08 -4.24
CA TYR A 300 3.52 -11.42 -4.61
C TYR A 300 4.79 -12.16 -4.15
N LEU A 301 4.67 -13.07 -3.17
CA LEU A 301 5.76 -13.87 -2.61
C LEU A 301 5.61 -15.35 -2.98
N PRO A 302 5.83 -15.74 -4.26
CA PRO A 302 5.39 -17.03 -4.79
C PRO A 302 6.20 -18.23 -4.32
N ALA A 303 7.33 -18.02 -3.63
CA ALA A 303 8.14 -19.10 -3.08
C ALA A 303 7.51 -19.77 -1.85
N MET A 304 6.49 -19.15 -1.26
CA MET A 304 5.85 -19.60 -0.03
C MET A 304 4.32 -19.67 -0.22
N ASP A 305 3.71 -20.70 0.35
CA ASP A 305 2.28 -20.80 0.59
C ASP A 305 1.95 -20.09 1.91
N TRP A 306 1.17 -19.02 1.83
CA TRP A 306 0.73 -18.21 2.97
C TRP A 306 -0.70 -18.53 3.42
N SER A 307 -1.38 -19.51 2.81
CA SER A 307 -2.77 -19.83 3.12
C SER A 307 -3.02 -20.25 4.56
N ARG A 308 -1.98 -20.57 5.33
CA ARG A 308 -2.06 -20.96 6.74
C ARG A 308 -1.60 -19.88 7.71
N GLU A 309 -1.46 -18.63 7.24
CA GLU A 309 -0.94 -17.50 8.03
C GLU A 309 0.53 -17.66 8.48
N ILE A 310 1.20 -18.71 7.98
CA ILE A 310 2.62 -19.01 8.16
C ILE A 310 3.23 -19.35 6.81
N ALA A 311 4.54 -19.15 6.66
CA ALA A 311 5.28 -19.56 5.49
C ALA A 311 5.29 -21.08 5.38
N GLY A 312 4.77 -21.63 4.29
CA GLY A 312 4.98 -23.02 3.89
C GLY A 312 5.78 -23.08 2.59
N GLU A 313 6.88 -23.84 2.51
CA GLU A 313 7.60 -23.99 1.24
C GLU A 313 6.66 -24.46 0.12
N TYR A 314 6.66 -23.75 -1.01
CA TYR A 314 5.83 -24.08 -2.16
C TYR A 314 6.69 -24.40 -3.39
N THR A 315 6.55 -25.63 -3.88
CA THR A 315 7.26 -26.14 -5.07
C THR A 315 6.34 -26.36 -6.27
N GLY A 316 5.11 -25.84 -6.22
CA GLY A 316 4.11 -26.03 -7.27
C GLY A 316 4.21 -25.06 -8.45
N SER A 317 3.14 -24.99 -9.22
CA SER A 317 3.03 -24.13 -10.42
C SER A 317 3.20 -22.65 -10.08
N LYS A 318 3.84 -21.89 -10.98
CA LYS A 318 3.99 -20.42 -10.83
C LYS A 318 2.63 -19.76 -10.56
N ILE A 319 2.58 -18.88 -9.57
CA ILE A 319 1.39 -18.07 -9.23
C ILE A 319 1.16 -16.98 -10.29
N SER A 320 2.25 -16.39 -10.79
CA SER A 320 2.24 -15.34 -11.81
C SER A 320 3.30 -15.61 -12.89
N SER A 321 2.96 -15.26 -14.12
CA SER A 321 3.85 -15.28 -15.29
C SER A 321 4.64 -13.98 -15.47
N ARG A 322 4.30 -12.92 -14.72
CA ARG A 322 5.03 -11.65 -14.73
C ARG A 322 6.48 -11.90 -14.33
N ALA A 323 7.38 -11.31 -15.10
CA ALA A 323 8.80 -11.45 -14.86
C ALA A 323 9.14 -10.93 -13.46
N ILE A 324 9.85 -11.75 -12.70
CA ILE A 324 10.62 -11.32 -11.54
C ILE A 324 11.83 -10.57 -12.12
N GLY A 325 11.62 -9.31 -12.49
CA GLY A 325 12.59 -8.50 -13.22
C GLY A 325 13.15 -7.37 -12.36
N ASN A 326 14.48 -7.29 -12.28
CA ASN A 326 15.23 -6.17 -11.71
C ASN A 326 14.67 -4.83 -12.18
N VAL A 327 13.88 -4.17 -11.33
CA VAL A 327 13.65 -2.72 -11.44
C VAL A 327 14.83 -2.03 -10.76
N SER A 328 15.99 -2.10 -11.42
CA SER A 328 16.96 -1.02 -11.51
C SER A 328 17.99 -1.42 -12.55
N SER A 329 18.11 -0.63 -13.61
CA SER A 329 19.30 -0.63 -14.45
C SER A 329 20.47 -0.11 -13.61
N SER A 330 21.08 -0.99 -12.82
CA SER A 330 22.36 -0.72 -12.17
C SER A 330 23.47 -1.18 -13.10
N SER A 331 24.16 -0.21 -13.70
CA SER A 331 25.40 -0.44 -14.46
C SER A 331 26.43 -1.14 -13.56
N PRO A 332 27.12 -2.18 -14.03
CA PRO A 332 28.22 -2.79 -13.28
C PRO A 332 29.44 -1.86 -13.29
N GLU A 333 30.05 -1.64 -12.12
CA GLU A 333 31.42 -1.13 -12.01
C GLU A 333 32.39 -2.30 -11.78
N ASP A 334 33.64 -2.11 -12.21
CA ASP A 334 34.73 -3.10 -12.41
C ASP A 334 35.22 -3.83 -11.14
N ASN A 335 34.54 -3.69 -10.01
CA ASN A 335 34.86 -4.26 -8.71
C ASN A 335 33.70 -5.03 -8.05
N GLY A 336 32.59 -5.26 -8.77
CA GLY A 336 31.60 -6.30 -8.41
C GLY A 336 30.69 -6.02 -7.21
N LEU A 337 30.66 -4.80 -6.67
CA LEU A 337 29.75 -4.37 -5.61
C LEU A 337 28.79 -3.28 -6.12
N LYS A 338 27.47 -3.45 -5.90
CA LYS A 338 26.43 -2.47 -6.27
C LYS A 338 25.93 -1.73 -5.02
N ARG A 339 26.12 -0.41 -4.98
CA ARG A 339 25.56 0.53 -3.99
C ARG A 339 24.96 1.74 -4.72
N PRO A 340 23.74 2.20 -4.41
CA PRO A 340 23.29 3.53 -4.83
C PRO A 340 24.11 4.61 -4.12
N SER A 341 24.70 5.53 -4.88
CA SER A 341 25.53 6.61 -4.37
C SER A 341 24.67 7.79 -3.88
N SER A 342 24.02 7.66 -2.73
CA SER A 342 23.76 8.76 -1.76
C SER A 342 22.78 8.35 -0.66
N TYR A 343 23.18 7.42 0.21
CA TYR A 343 22.68 7.39 1.59
C TYR A 343 23.86 7.04 2.49
N THR A 344 24.52 8.07 3.01
CA THR A 344 25.13 8.00 4.34
C THR A 344 23.98 8.09 5.33
N SER A 345 23.41 6.94 5.73
CA SER A 345 22.55 6.90 6.91
C SER A 345 23.32 7.41 8.14
N PRO A 346 22.68 8.10 9.09
CA PRO A 346 23.05 7.93 10.48
C PRO A 346 22.78 6.47 10.81
N THR A 347 23.88 5.75 11.02
CA THR A 347 23.99 4.38 11.53
C THR A 347 22.79 3.88 12.33
N LEU A 348 22.07 2.88 11.79
CA LEU A 348 21.52 1.78 12.58
C LEU A 348 21.91 0.48 11.88
N ALA A 349 22.56 -0.40 12.63
CA ALA A 349 23.03 -1.68 12.15
C ALA A 349 21.85 -2.58 11.76
N ASP A 350 21.91 -3.17 10.56
CA ASP A 350 21.16 -4.36 10.19
C ASP A 350 21.60 -5.51 11.11
N HIS A 351 20.99 -5.60 12.29
CA HIS A 351 20.96 -6.83 13.06
C HIS A 351 19.72 -7.62 12.62
N GLU A 352 19.78 -8.22 11.43
CA GLU A 352 19.07 -9.48 11.18
C GLU A 352 19.95 -10.59 11.73
N GLU A 353 19.69 -11.02 12.96
CA GLU A 353 19.68 -12.41 13.42
C GLU A 353 19.57 -12.41 14.95
N GLU A 354 18.70 -13.29 15.44
CA GLU A 354 18.39 -13.58 16.83
C GLU A 354 17.27 -12.74 17.48
N ASP A 355 16.35 -13.51 18.06
CA ASP A 355 15.22 -13.17 18.92
C ASP A 355 13.83 -12.90 18.31
N GLU A 356 12.88 -13.56 19.00
CA GLU A 356 11.44 -13.32 19.09
C GLU A 356 10.53 -14.19 18.23
N ALA A 357 10.50 -15.46 18.62
CA ALA A 357 9.23 -16.12 18.86
C ALA A 357 8.37 -15.29 19.84
N THR A 358 7.07 -15.18 19.53
CA THR A 358 5.94 -15.03 20.48
C THR A 358 6.05 -14.00 21.62
N THR A 359 5.52 -12.79 21.39
CA THR A 359 4.86 -11.82 22.33
C THR A 359 4.74 -10.51 21.52
N ASP A 360 3.65 -9.77 21.34
CA ASP A 360 2.34 -9.65 21.97
C ASP A 360 1.29 -9.48 20.86
N TYR A 361 0.20 -10.26 20.91
CA TYR A 361 -1.05 -9.89 20.25
C TYR A 361 -1.84 -9.03 21.25
N SER A 362 -1.45 -7.76 21.37
CA SER A 362 -2.17 -6.75 22.15
C SER A 362 -1.82 -5.37 21.60
N LEU A 363 -2.45 -4.99 20.49
CA LEU A 363 -2.69 -3.60 20.11
C LEU A 363 -4.14 -3.49 19.64
#